data_AF-A0A419DDA5-F1
#
_entry.id   AF-A0A419DDA5-F1
#
_cell.length_a   1.000
_cell.length_b   1.000
_cell.length_c   1.000
_cell.angle_alpha   90.00
_cell.angle_beta   90.00
_cell.angle_gamma   90.00
#
_symmetry.space_group_name_H-M   'P 1'
#
loop_
_entity.id
_entity.type
_entity.pdbx_description
1 polymer ?
#
loop_
_entity_poly.entity_id
_entity_poly.type
_entity_poly.pdbx_seq_one_letter_code
_entity_poly.pdbx_strand_id
1 'polypeptide(L)'
;MQDDLVLQDPRPLTAVAMRAQVNLIQEVMKSVMQKGQHYGTVPGCGDKPTLLKPGAEKLMMTFRLAADPQIQEIPTDDGLTFRVLTRITNQATGLFLGSGVGECSSKEDKYNWRGAVSNKEWDATPEDRKRVKYTRNGEIQQVRTNPADVANTVLKMAKKRSLVDGILTVTAASDIFTQDIEDMPEEVLGAKGGNNTSVGSQQLKQPQSKSQAQGSDKQAQVVASEYVVATVESVTTKKGSKNGKDWQAWTINAGGEKYGTFSGSFANVAVAGETVKIGFTVGKFGKEIVSIEVCDEAPASLPEGCPKDLSICGSAEMDNDMKTVCTINGSPCPYATA
;
A
#
# COMPACT_ATOMS: atom_id res chain seq x y z
N MET A 1 -33.66 -16.54 15.62
CA MET A 1 -32.25 -16.21 15.32
C MET A 1 -31.90 -15.08 16.26
N GLN A 2 -31.00 -15.33 17.21
CA GLN A 2 -30.55 -14.31 18.15
C GLN A 2 -29.71 -13.30 17.38
N ASP A 3 -30.13 -12.03 17.41
CA ASP A 3 -29.30 -10.90 17.00
C ASP A 3 -28.21 -10.74 18.06
N ASP A 4 -27.08 -11.43 17.87
CA ASP A 4 -25.84 -11.11 18.56
C ASP A 4 -25.38 -9.74 18.04
N LEU A 5 -25.82 -8.67 18.70
CA LEU A 5 -25.33 -7.31 18.47
C LEU A 5 -23.81 -7.31 18.70
N VAL A 6 -23.05 -7.34 17.61
CA VAL A 6 -21.60 -7.15 17.65
C VAL A 6 -21.35 -5.71 18.10
N LEU A 7 -21.06 -5.56 19.41
CA LEU A 7 -20.58 -4.30 19.97
C LEU A 7 -19.25 -3.97 19.31
N GLN A 8 -19.24 -2.99 18.40
CA GLN A 8 -18.00 -2.44 17.91
C GLN A 8 -17.28 -1.76 19.06
N ASP A 9 -15.99 -2.06 19.21
CA ASP A 9 -15.12 -1.27 20.05
C ASP A 9 -14.99 0.13 19.44
N PRO A 10 -15.52 1.19 20.08
CA PRO A 10 -15.48 2.54 19.53
C PRO A 10 -14.08 3.15 19.58
N ARG A 11 -13.10 2.44 20.17
CA ARG A 11 -11.73 2.91 20.25
C ARG A 11 -11.10 2.98 18.84
N PRO A 12 -10.37 4.06 18.55
CA PRO A 12 -9.61 4.16 17.30
C PRO A 12 -8.63 3.00 17.11
N LEU A 13 -8.45 2.57 15.87
CA LEU A 13 -7.45 1.57 15.52
C LEU A 13 -6.04 2.11 15.79
N THR A 14 -5.19 1.29 16.41
CA THR A 14 -3.79 1.64 16.65
C THR A 14 -2.97 1.58 15.37
N ALA A 15 -1.85 2.30 15.31
CA ALA A 15 -0.92 2.22 14.17
C ALA A 15 -0.36 0.80 13.95
N VAL A 16 -0.35 -0.06 14.98
CA VAL A 16 0.04 -1.47 14.85
C VAL A 16 -1.05 -2.26 14.11
N ALA A 17 -2.32 -2.09 14.49
CA ALA A 17 -3.44 -2.74 13.83
C ALA A 17 -3.57 -2.32 12.35
N MET A 18 -3.40 -1.02 12.07
CA MET A 18 -3.42 -0.50 10.69
C MET A 18 -2.29 -1.10 9.84
N ARG A 19 -1.08 -1.22 10.40
CA ARG A 19 0.05 -1.87 9.70
C ARG A 19 -0.21 -3.36 9.45
N ALA A 20 -0.81 -4.07 10.41
CA ALA A 20 -1.17 -5.48 10.23
C ALA A 20 -2.16 -5.68 9.07
N GLN A 21 -3.16 -4.80 8.95
CA GLN A 21 -4.10 -4.83 7.83
C GLN A 21 -3.41 -4.59 6.48
N VAL A 22 -2.52 -3.60 6.39
CA VAL A 22 -1.75 -3.33 5.16
C VAL A 22 -0.85 -4.52 4.81
N ASN A 23 -0.18 -5.13 5.79
CA ASN A 23 0.65 -6.30 5.58
C ASN A 23 -0.15 -7.49 5.06
N LEU A 24 -1.36 -7.72 5.58
CA LEU A 24 -2.26 -8.76 5.08
C LEU A 24 -2.63 -8.53 3.61
N ILE A 25 -2.93 -7.29 3.20
CA ILE A 25 -3.23 -6.98 1.80
C ILE A 25 -2.02 -7.27 0.92
N GLN A 26 -0.82 -6.89 1.35
CA GLN A 26 0.43 -7.17 0.61
C GLN A 26 0.72 -8.68 0.54
N GLU A 27 0.44 -9.44 1.59
CA GLU A 27 0.58 -10.89 1.61
C GLU A 27 -0.38 -11.55 0.61
N VAL A 28 -1.66 -11.16 0.62
CA VAL A 28 -2.67 -11.65 -0.34
C VAL A 28 -2.28 -11.28 -1.77
N MET A 29 -1.77 -10.06 -1.98
CA MET A 29 -1.28 -9.63 -3.28
C MET A 29 -0.12 -10.50 -3.79
N LYS A 30 0.80 -10.91 -2.91
CA LYS A 30 1.97 -11.74 -3.29
C LYS A 30 1.62 -13.22 -3.44
N SER A 31 0.74 -13.74 -2.59
CA SER A 31 0.46 -15.19 -2.50
C SER A 31 -0.71 -15.66 -3.37
N VAL A 32 -1.73 -14.81 -3.56
CA VAL A 32 -2.98 -15.19 -4.24
C VAL A 32 -3.20 -14.43 -5.55
N MET A 33 -2.75 -13.18 -5.62
CA MET A 33 -2.97 -12.34 -6.81
C MET A 33 -1.88 -12.52 -7.87
N GLN A 34 -2.27 -12.31 -9.12
CA GLN A 34 -1.42 -12.45 -10.30
C GLN A 34 -1.42 -11.14 -11.08
N LYS A 35 -0.23 -10.66 -11.45
CA LYS A 35 -0.04 -9.47 -12.30
C LYS A 35 -0.67 -9.71 -13.68
N GLY A 36 -1.40 -8.72 -14.19
CA GLY A 36 -2.15 -8.76 -15.45
C GLY A 36 -3.59 -9.27 -15.33
N GLN A 37 -3.89 -10.09 -14.32
CA GLN A 37 -5.23 -10.66 -14.11
C GLN A 37 -5.98 -10.02 -12.92
N HIS A 38 -5.27 -9.81 -11.81
CA HIS A 38 -5.85 -9.28 -10.57
C HIS A 38 -5.45 -7.81 -10.33
N TYR A 39 -4.24 -7.44 -10.73
CA TYR A 39 -3.73 -6.07 -10.73
C TYR A 39 -2.87 -5.84 -11.97
N GLY A 40 -2.87 -4.63 -12.52
CA GLY A 40 -2.13 -4.25 -13.73
C GLY A 40 -1.20 -3.07 -13.51
N THR A 41 -0.31 -2.82 -14.46
CA THR A 41 0.48 -1.59 -14.53
C THR A 41 0.10 -0.86 -15.80
N VAL A 42 -0.39 0.38 -15.69
CA VAL A 42 -0.76 1.18 -16.86
C VAL A 42 0.40 2.10 -17.23
N PRO A 43 0.86 2.11 -18.50
CA PRO A 43 1.90 3.02 -18.97
C PRO A 43 1.52 4.49 -18.68
N GLY A 44 2.45 5.27 -18.12
CA GLY A 44 2.26 6.69 -17.83
C GLY A 44 1.68 7.03 -16.44
N CYS A 45 1.35 6.02 -15.62
CA CYS A 45 0.69 6.22 -14.32
C CYS A 45 1.50 5.78 -13.10
N GLY A 46 2.81 5.99 -13.14
CA GLY A 46 3.73 5.72 -12.02
C GLY A 46 3.87 4.22 -11.69
N ASP A 47 4.53 3.94 -10.56
CA ASP A 47 4.87 2.57 -10.17
C ASP A 47 3.74 1.83 -9.44
N LYS A 48 2.66 2.54 -9.06
CA LYS A 48 1.56 1.94 -8.31
C LYS A 48 0.67 1.07 -9.22
N PRO A 49 0.46 -0.21 -8.91
CA PRO A 49 -0.41 -1.07 -9.69
C PRO A 49 -1.88 -0.61 -9.61
N THR A 50 -2.65 -0.83 -10.67
CA THR A 50 -4.10 -0.62 -10.69
C THR A 50 -4.81 -1.90 -10.28
N LEU A 51 -5.77 -1.80 -9.36
CA LEU A 51 -6.57 -2.96 -8.93
C LEU A 51 -7.61 -3.28 -10.01
N LEU A 52 -7.62 -4.51 -10.49
CA LEU A 52 -8.62 -4.98 -11.45
C LEU A 52 -9.76 -5.67 -10.69
N LYS A 53 -10.91 -5.82 -11.36
CA LYS A 53 -12.10 -6.46 -10.77
C LYS A 53 -11.81 -7.82 -10.09
N PRO A 54 -11.09 -8.78 -10.71
CA PRO A 54 -10.80 -10.05 -10.04
C PRO A 54 -9.96 -9.88 -8.77
N GLY A 55 -9.07 -8.89 -8.72
CA GLY A 55 -8.30 -8.56 -7.52
C GLY A 55 -9.19 -7.97 -6.43
N ALA A 56 -10.12 -7.08 -6.78
CA ALA A 56 -11.10 -6.54 -5.84
C ALA A 56 -11.99 -7.64 -5.24
N GLU A 57 -12.42 -8.61 -6.04
CA GLU A 57 -13.20 -9.78 -5.56
C GLU A 57 -12.39 -10.66 -4.60
N LYS A 58 -11.07 -10.81 -4.81
CA LYS A 58 -10.19 -11.53 -3.88
C LYS A 58 -10.06 -10.80 -2.54
N LEU A 59 -9.89 -9.48 -2.55
CA LEU A 59 -9.88 -8.70 -1.30
C LEU A 59 -11.24 -8.76 -0.61
N MET A 60 -12.32 -8.61 -1.37
CA MET A 60 -13.68 -8.75 -0.86
C MET A 60 -13.86 -10.09 -0.13
N MET A 61 -13.41 -11.20 -0.72
CA MET A 61 -13.49 -12.53 -0.09
C MET A 61 -12.56 -12.67 1.14
N THR A 62 -11.36 -12.09 1.07
CA THR A 62 -10.36 -12.12 2.16
C THR A 62 -10.92 -11.45 3.42
N PHE A 63 -11.50 -10.26 3.26
CA PHE A 63 -12.05 -9.47 4.37
C PHE A 63 -13.51 -9.81 4.69
N ARG A 64 -14.06 -10.87 4.11
CA ARG A 64 -15.46 -11.31 4.28
C ARG A 64 -16.44 -10.15 4.06
N LEU A 65 -16.26 -9.44 2.96
CA LEU A 65 -17.08 -8.29 2.57
C LEU A 65 -18.19 -8.76 1.63
N ALA A 66 -19.38 -8.20 1.79
CA ALA A 66 -20.51 -8.33 0.87
C ALA A 66 -20.72 -6.99 0.17
N ALA A 67 -20.92 -7.04 -1.14
CA ALA A 67 -21.16 -5.87 -1.97
C ALA A 67 -22.61 -5.89 -2.47
N ASP A 68 -23.35 -4.83 -2.15
CA ASP A 68 -24.74 -4.62 -2.56
C ASP A 68 -24.82 -3.39 -3.49
N PRO A 69 -24.87 -3.60 -4.83
CA PRO A 69 -24.90 -2.52 -5.80
C PRO A 69 -26.31 -1.94 -5.97
N GLN A 70 -26.45 -0.67 -5.61
CA GLN A 70 -27.63 0.14 -5.86
C GLN A 70 -27.47 0.86 -7.20
N ILE A 71 -28.31 0.50 -8.17
CA ILE A 71 -28.22 1.00 -9.55
C ILE A 71 -29.21 2.13 -9.75
N GLN A 72 -28.73 3.25 -10.25
CA GLN A 72 -29.53 4.39 -10.68
C GLN A 72 -29.27 4.68 -12.16
N GLU A 73 -30.34 4.67 -12.95
CA GLU A 73 -30.31 5.17 -14.33
C GLU A 73 -30.52 6.69 -14.30
N ILE A 74 -29.62 7.43 -14.93
CA ILE A 74 -29.71 8.87 -15.09
C ILE A 74 -30.14 9.14 -16.54
N PRO A 75 -31.38 9.60 -16.76
CA PRO A 75 -31.86 9.90 -18.09
C PRO A 75 -30.99 10.99 -18.70
N THR A 76 -30.48 10.74 -19.90
CA THR A 76 -29.62 11.66 -20.62
C THR A 76 -30.20 11.86 -22.02
N ASP A 77 -30.15 13.08 -22.55
CA ASP A 77 -30.59 13.34 -23.91
C ASP A 77 -29.74 12.52 -24.91
N ASP A 78 -30.40 11.69 -25.71
CA ASP A 78 -29.78 10.84 -26.73
C ASP A 78 -28.65 9.94 -26.19
N GLY A 79 -28.83 9.36 -24.99
CA GLY A 79 -27.88 8.42 -24.39
C GLY A 79 -28.36 7.82 -23.06
N LEU A 80 -27.60 6.85 -22.58
CA LEU A 80 -27.81 6.14 -21.31
C LEU A 80 -26.62 6.40 -20.38
N THR A 81 -26.91 6.74 -19.12
CA THR A 81 -25.92 6.92 -18.06
C THR A 81 -26.35 6.13 -16.83
N PHE A 82 -25.44 5.32 -16.29
CA PHE A 82 -25.67 4.56 -15.06
C PHE A 82 -24.75 5.05 -13.97
N ARG A 83 -25.34 5.37 -12.81
CA ARG A 83 -24.63 5.60 -11.56
C ARG A 83 -24.90 4.44 -10.62
N VAL A 84 -23.85 3.82 -10.12
CA VAL A 84 -23.93 2.67 -9.22
C VAL A 84 -23.27 3.04 -7.91
N LEU A 85 -24.02 2.92 -6.82
CA LEU A 85 -23.52 3.03 -5.45
C LEU A 85 -23.44 1.63 -4.86
N THR A 86 -22.25 1.13 -4.57
CA THR A 86 -22.06 -0.21 -4.00
C THR A 86 -21.89 -0.08 -2.49
N ARG A 87 -22.90 -0.50 -1.74
CA ARG A 87 -22.85 -0.59 -0.28
C ARG A 87 -22.03 -1.83 0.11
N ILE A 88 -21.00 -1.65 0.93
CA ILE A 88 -20.16 -2.74 1.42
C ILE A 88 -20.51 -3.03 2.88
N THR A 89 -20.82 -4.29 3.17
CA THR A 89 -21.09 -4.78 4.52
C THR A 89 -20.14 -5.93 4.87
N ASN A 90 -19.98 -6.22 6.16
CA ASN A 90 -19.35 -7.45 6.60
C ASN A 90 -20.33 -8.63 6.44
N GLN A 91 -19.88 -9.74 5.87
CA GLN A 91 -20.71 -10.94 5.62
C GLN A 91 -21.17 -11.62 6.91
N ALA A 92 -20.33 -11.63 7.94
CA ALA A 92 -20.65 -12.30 9.21
C ALA A 92 -21.56 -11.45 10.08
N THR A 93 -21.31 -10.14 10.13
CA THR A 93 -22.01 -9.24 11.07
C THR A 93 -23.11 -8.41 10.44
N GLY A 94 -23.18 -8.33 9.10
CA GLY A 94 -24.10 -7.45 8.37
C GLY A 94 -23.79 -5.96 8.50
N LEU A 95 -22.74 -5.60 9.26
CA LEU A 95 -22.40 -4.21 9.54
C LEU A 95 -21.96 -3.48 8.27
N PHE A 96 -22.48 -2.27 8.09
CA PHE A 96 -22.03 -1.37 7.03
C PHE A 96 -20.63 -0.82 7.30
N LEU A 97 -19.73 -0.99 6.32
CA LEU A 97 -18.33 -0.59 6.44
C LEU A 97 -17.98 0.61 5.55
N GLY A 98 -18.73 0.82 4.47
CA GLY A 98 -18.49 1.92 3.54
C GLY A 98 -19.19 1.69 2.21
N SER A 99 -19.03 2.63 1.28
CA SER A 99 -19.64 2.55 -0.04
C SER A 99 -18.68 3.00 -1.12
N GLY A 100 -18.76 2.37 -2.29
CA GLY A 100 -18.10 2.83 -3.50
C GLY A 100 -19.08 3.47 -4.49
N VAL A 101 -18.59 4.38 -5.32
CA VAL A 101 -19.38 5.04 -6.37
C VAL A 101 -18.72 4.81 -7.72
N GLY A 102 -19.54 4.48 -8.72
CA GLY A 102 -19.09 4.34 -10.10
C GLY A 102 -20.12 4.90 -11.05
N GLU A 103 -19.66 5.65 -12.04
CA GLU A 103 -20.50 6.19 -13.11
C GLU A 103 -19.92 5.76 -14.45
N CYS A 104 -20.81 5.45 -15.38
CA CYS A 104 -20.46 5.16 -16.76
C CYS A 104 -21.58 5.65 -17.69
N SER A 105 -21.20 6.25 -18.81
CA SER A 105 -22.15 6.75 -19.79
C SER A 105 -21.86 6.20 -21.18
N SER A 106 -22.91 5.87 -21.93
CA SER A 106 -22.82 5.58 -23.37
C SER A 106 -22.26 6.75 -24.19
N LYS A 107 -22.25 7.97 -23.63
CA LYS A 107 -21.63 9.15 -24.24
C LYS A 107 -20.09 9.17 -24.13
N GLU A 108 -19.48 8.30 -23.34
CA GLU A 108 -18.02 8.14 -23.33
C GLU A 108 -17.54 7.76 -24.74
N ASP A 109 -16.42 8.35 -25.19
CA ASP A 109 -15.94 8.20 -26.57
C ASP A 109 -15.80 6.75 -27.04
N LYS A 110 -15.41 5.85 -26.12
CA LYS A 110 -15.25 4.41 -26.36
C LYS A 110 -16.54 3.65 -26.63
N TYR A 111 -17.70 4.17 -26.19
CA TYR A 111 -19.01 3.54 -26.42
C TYR A 111 -19.84 4.32 -27.43
N ASN A 112 -19.73 5.65 -27.43
CA ASN A 112 -20.51 6.54 -28.28
C ASN A 112 -20.14 6.39 -29.75
N TRP A 113 -18.88 6.04 -30.04
CA TRP A 113 -18.35 6.00 -31.41
C TRP A 113 -17.75 4.65 -31.75
N ARG A 114 -18.11 4.16 -32.93
CA ARG A 114 -17.51 2.95 -33.54
C ARG A 114 -17.02 3.27 -34.94
N GLY A 115 -16.05 2.50 -35.43
CA GLY A 115 -15.64 2.59 -36.84
C GLY A 115 -16.82 2.30 -37.76
N ALA A 116 -16.92 3.05 -38.88
CA ALA A 116 -17.86 2.71 -39.94
C ALA A 116 -17.53 1.32 -40.51
N VAL A 117 -18.54 0.47 -40.68
CA VAL A 117 -18.34 -0.90 -41.21
C VAL A 117 -18.10 -0.82 -42.72
N SER A 118 -18.71 0.14 -43.40
CA SER A 118 -18.54 0.37 -44.84
C SER A 118 -18.72 1.83 -45.22
N ASN A 119 -18.15 2.24 -46.35
CA ASN A 119 -18.35 3.59 -46.89
C ASN A 119 -19.84 3.88 -47.17
N LYS A 120 -20.63 2.86 -47.53
CA LYS A 120 -22.08 3.00 -47.73
C LYS A 120 -22.81 3.39 -46.44
N GLU A 121 -22.40 2.82 -45.31
CA GLU A 121 -22.96 3.18 -44.00
C GLU A 121 -22.56 4.60 -43.62
N TRP A 122 -21.31 4.99 -43.87
CA TRP A 122 -20.82 6.34 -43.61
C TRP A 122 -21.58 7.41 -44.40
N ASP A 123 -21.81 7.18 -45.71
CA ASP A 123 -22.51 8.12 -46.59
C ASP A 123 -24.01 8.21 -46.27
N ALA A 124 -24.63 7.10 -45.82
CA ALA A 124 -26.03 7.06 -45.43
C ALA A 124 -26.28 7.62 -44.02
N THR A 125 -25.26 7.67 -43.16
CA THR A 125 -25.38 8.20 -41.80
C THR A 125 -25.46 9.73 -41.85
N PRO A 126 -26.43 10.36 -41.16
CA PRO A 126 -26.54 11.81 -41.14
C PRO A 126 -25.35 12.48 -40.44
N GLU A 127 -25.07 13.73 -40.81
CA GLU A 127 -23.88 14.49 -40.40
C GLU A 127 -23.77 14.68 -38.88
N ASP A 128 -24.88 14.72 -38.17
CA ASP A 128 -24.96 14.81 -36.70
C ASP A 128 -24.45 13.54 -36.00
N ARG A 129 -24.44 12.39 -36.69
CA ARG A 129 -24.12 11.06 -36.14
C ARG A 129 -22.84 10.45 -36.70
N LYS A 130 -22.03 11.24 -37.41
CA LYS A 130 -20.74 10.80 -37.92
C LYS A 130 -19.65 11.81 -37.56
N ARG A 131 -18.43 11.32 -37.34
CA ARG A 131 -17.25 12.15 -37.10
C ARG A 131 -16.00 11.50 -37.69
N VAL A 132 -15.06 12.32 -38.12
CA VAL A 132 -13.71 11.85 -38.48
C VAL A 132 -12.80 12.09 -37.29
N LYS A 133 -12.30 11.01 -36.67
CA LYS A 133 -11.32 11.10 -35.58
C LYS A 133 -9.92 11.07 -36.18
N TYR A 134 -9.15 12.13 -35.97
CA TYR A 134 -7.75 12.20 -36.36
C TYR A 134 -6.88 11.58 -35.26
N THR A 135 -6.05 10.62 -35.64
CA THR A 135 -5.06 9.96 -34.78
C THR A 135 -3.66 10.21 -35.32
N ARG A 136 -2.63 9.89 -34.53
CA ARG A 136 -1.23 10.05 -34.94
C ARG A 136 -0.87 9.29 -36.23
N ASN A 137 -1.60 8.22 -36.53
CA ASN A 137 -1.31 7.30 -37.64
C ASN A 137 -2.31 7.43 -38.81
N GLY A 138 -3.26 8.37 -38.74
CA GLY A 138 -4.24 8.59 -39.81
C GLY A 138 -5.61 9.04 -39.31
N GLU A 139 -6.57 9.04 -40.22
CA GLU A 139 -7.97 9.39 -39.96
C GLU A 139 -8.85 8.14 -39.87
N ILE A 140 -9.77 8.14 -38.92
CA ILE A 140 -10.73 7.05 -38.72
C ILE A 140 -12.14 7.64 -38.83
N GLN A 141 -12.91 7.14 -39.79
CA GLN A 141 -14.33 7.44 -39.92
C GLN A 141 -15.12 6.70 -38.84
N GLN A 142 -15.82 7.46 -37.99
CA GLN A 142 -16.59 6.94 -36.88
C GLN A 142 -18.07 7.32 -36.96
N VAL A 143 -18.94 6.34 -36.81
CA VAL A 143 -20.39 6.53 -36.72
C VAL A 143 -20.86 6.33 -35.28
N ARG A 144 -21.95 6.99 -34.93
CA ARG A 144 -22.53 6.91 -33.60
C ARG A 144 -23.13 5.52 -33.35
N THR A 145 -22.80 4.93 -32.22
CA THR A 145 -23.35 3.65 -31.78
C THR A 145 -24.76 3.84 -31.22
N ASN A 146 -25.63 2.86 -31.41
CA ASN A 146 -26.92 2.84 -30.74
C ASN A 146 -26.72 2.66 -29.22
N PRO A 147 -27.19 3.58 -28.35
CA PRO A 147 -27.02 3.46 -26.91
C PRO A 147 -27.56 2.16 -26.33
N ALA A 148 -28.65 1.61 -26.89
CA ALA A 148 -29.26 0.37 -26.41
C ALA A 148 -28.30 -0.84 -26.52
N ASP A 149 -27.48 -0.89 -27.57
CA ASP A 149 -26.55 -2.01 -27.80
C ASP A 149 -25.42 -2.04 -26.76
N VAL A 150 -25.03 -0.86 -26.26
CA VAL A 150 -23.97 -0.71 -25.25
C VAL A 150 -24.49 -0.62 -23.83
N ALA A 151 -25.81 -0.59 -23.61
CA ALA A 151 -26.43 -0.37 -22.30
C ALA A 151 -25.91 -1.33 -21.21
N ASN A 152 -25.87 -2.64 -21.51
CA ASN A 152 -25.36 -3.64 -20.58
C ASN A 152 -23.85 -3.48 -20.30
N THR A 153 -23.09 -3.09 -21.32
CA THR A 153 -21.65 -2.82 -21.17
C THR A 153 -21.43 -1.62 -20.26
N VAL A 154 -22.14 -0.53 -20.48
CA VAL A 154 -22.08 0.68 -19.62
C VAL A 154 -22.49 0.34 -18.19
N LEU A 155 -23.58 -0.40 -17.98
CA LEU A 155 -24.03 -0.82 -16.65
C LEU A 155 -22.97 -1.69 -15.94
N LYS A 156 -22.43 -2.70 -16.61
CA LYS A 156 -21.40 -3.58 -16.04
C LYS A 156 -20.11 -2.81 -15.73
N MET A 157 -19.80 -1.79 -16.51
CA MET A 157 -18.64 -0.94 -16.29
C MET A 157 -18.84 0.01 -15.11
N ALA A 158 -20.01 0.63 -14.97
CA ALA A 158 -20.35 1.40 -13.77
C ALA A 158 -20.29 0.53 -12.51
N LYS A 159 -20.84 -0.69 -12.57
CA LYS A 159 -20.75 -1.66 -11.47
C LYS A 159 -19.31 -2.08 -11.14
N LYS A 160 -18.45 -2.25 -12.16
CA LYS A 160 -17.03 -2.56 -11.99
C LYS A 160 -16.33 -1.45 -11.21
N ARG A 161 -16.44 -0.20 -11.68
CA ARG A 161 -15.82 0.97 -11.06
C ARG A 161 -16.30 1.16 -9.61
N SER A 162 -17.61 1.05 -9.39
CA SER A 162 -18.23 1.16 -8.07
C SER A 162 -17.75 0.10 -7.08
N LEU A 163 -17.58 -1.14 -7.53
CA LEU A 163 -17.05 -2.22 -6.67
C LEU A 163 -15.58 -1.97 -6.31
N VAL A 164 -14.74 -1.66 -7.30
CA VAL A 164 -13.30 -1.42 -7.06
C VAL A 164 -13.11 -0.25 -6.10
N ASP A 165 -13.82 0.87 -6.33
CA ASP A 165 -13.84 2.03 -5.45
C ASP A 165 -14.23 1.68 -4.00
N GLY A 166 -15.31 0.90 -3.84
CA GLY A 166 -15.81 0.50 -2.53
C GLY A 166 -14.82 -0.39 -1.78
N ILE A 167 -14.19 -1.33 -2.47
CA ILE A 167 -13.18 -2.21 -1.87
C ILE A 167 -11.94 -1.41 -1.47
N LEU A 168 -11.44 -0.52 -2.32
CA LEU A 168 -10.29 0.33 -1.98
C LEU A 168 -10.57 1.22 -0.77
N THR A 169 -11.77 1.80 -0.70
CA THR A 169 -12.22 2.66 0.39
C THR A 169 -12.33 1.89 1.71
N VAL A 170 -12.99 0.73 1.73
CA VAL A 170 -13.22 -0.06 2.95
C VAL A 170 -11.95 -0.72 3.46
N THR A 171 -11.09 -1.20 2.56
CA THR A 171 -9.85 -1.90 2.96
C THR A 171 -8.67 -0.97 3.19
N ALA A 172 -8.82 0.33 2.90
CA ALA A 172 -7.73 1.31 2.85
C ALA A 172 -6.58 0.89 1.92
N ALA A 173 -6.89 0.16 0.85
CA ALA A 173 -5.88 -0.38 -0.06
C ALA A 173 -5.40 0.62 -1.13
N SER A 174 -5.90 1.86 -1.12
CA SER A 174 -5.51 2.94 -2.05
C SER A 174 -4.03 3.34 -1.95
N ASP A 175 -3.36 3.01 -0.85
CA ASP A 175 -1.92 3.21 -0.72
C ASP A 175 -1.12 2.26 -1.63
N ILE A 176 -1.63 1.03 -1.79
CA ILE A 176 -1.02 -0.05 -2.58
C ILE A 176 -1.49 0.02 -4.04
N PHE A 177 -2.79 0.25 -4.26
CA PHE A 177 -3.39 0.20 -5.58
C PHE A 177 -3.95 1.56 -6.02
N THR A 178 -3.91 1.82 -7.31
CA THR A 178 -4.61 2.94 -7.96
C THR A 178 -5.98 2.51 -8.48
N GLN A 179 -6.84 3.50 -8.68
CA GLN A 179 -8.22 3.32 -9.14
C GLN A 179 -8.36 3.60 -10.64
N ASP A 180 -9.14 2.76 -11.33
CA ASP A 180 -9.78 2.98 -12.65
C ASP A 180 -8.88 3.51 -13.79
N ILE A 181 -7.54 3.39 -13.67
CA ILE A 181 -6.60 3.88 -14.68
C ILE A 181 -6.66 3.07 -15.98
N GLU A 182 -7.05 1.80 -15.89
CA GLU A 182 -7.22 0.90 -17.04
C GLU A 182 -8.29 1.36 -18.04
N ASP A 183 -9.24 2.19 -17.60
CA ASP A 183 -10.36 2.63 -18.41
C ASP A 183 -10.12 4.00 -19.08
N MET A 184 -8.98 4.63 -18.85
CA MET A 184 -8.62 5.92 -19.44
C MET A 184 -8.13 5.76 -20.89
N PRO A 185 -8.56 6.63 -21.82
CA PRO A 185 -8.07 6.59 -23.19
C PRO A 185 -6.56 6.86 -23.23
N GLU A 186 -5.85 6.15 -24.12
CA GLU A 186 -4.39 6.24 -24.27
C GLU A 186 -3.88 7.68 -24.46
N GLU A 187 -4.70 8.54 -25.08
CA GLU A 187 -4.43 9.97 -25.30
C GLU A 187 -4.26 10.75 -23.98
N VAL A 188 -5.04 10.41 -22.96
CA VAL A 188 -4.96 11.02 -21.62
C VAL A 188 -3.78 10.44 -20.82
N LEU A 189 -3.43 9.18 -21.08
CA LEU A 189 -2.30 8.50 -20.44
C LEU A 189 -0.94 8.95 -21.01
N GLY A 190 -0.87 9.24 -22.32
CA GLY A 190 0.34 9.64 -23.04
C GLY A 190 0.73 11.12 -22.90
N ALA A 191 -0.17 11.99 -22.41
CA ALA A 191 0.08 13.43 -22.27
C ALA A 191 0.96 13.81 -21.06
N LYS A 192 1.39 12.85 -20.23
CA LYS A 192 2.25 13.10 -19.04
C LYS A 192 3.75 12.84 -19.27
N GLY A 193 4.19 12.85 -20.51
CA GLY A 193 5.61 12.85 -20.88
C GLY A 193 6.20 14.26 -20.99
N GLY A 194 6.08 15.07 -19.94
CA GLY A 194 6.63 16.43 -19.94
C GLY A 194 6.03 17.32 -18.85
N ASN A 195 6.88 17.68 -17.89
CA ASN A 195 6.64 18.57 -16.75
C ASN A 195 5.81 18.03 -15.58
N ASN A 196 6.48 17.98 -14.43
CA ASN A 196 5.93 17.81 -13.09
C ASN A 196 4.60 18.55 -12.92
N THR A 197 3.49 17.81 -12.98
CA THR A 197 2.28 18.16 -12.25
C THR A 197 1.73 16.87 -11.66
N SER A 198 2.08 16.63 -10.39
CA SER A 198 1.40 15.67 -9.55
C SER A 198 -0.09 16.00 -9.54
N VAL A 199 -0.92 15.13 -10.12
CA VAL A 199 -2.34 15.09 -9.77
C VAL A 199 -2.40 14.45 -8.39
N GLY A 200 -2.13 15.26 -7.38
CA GLY A 200 -2.27 14.90 -5.99
C GLY A 200 -3.75 14.93 -5.61
N SER A 201 -4.15 13.94 -4.82
CA SER A 201 -5.23 14.03 -3.85
C SER A 201 -5.42 15.47 -3.35
N GLN A 202 -6.59 16.05 -3.60
CA GLN A 202 -6.97 17.35 -3.06
C GLN A 202 -7.10 17.23 -1.54
N GLN A 203 -6.00 17.52 -0.85
CA GLN A 203 -6.03 17.85 0.57
C GLN A 203 -6.57 19.28 0.67
N LEU A 204 -7.78 19.44 1.22
CA LEU A 204 -8.33 20.74 1.62
C LEU A 204 -7.33 21.42 2.58
N LYS A 205 -6.60 22.42 2.09
CA LYS A 205 -5.73 23.26 2.92
C LYS A 205 -6.59 24.22 3.74
N GLN A 206 -6.52 24.09 5.07
CA GLN A 206 -6.95 25.16 5.98
C GLN A 206 -6.00 26.37 5.84
N PRO A 207 -6.47 27.62 6.05
CA PRO A 207 -5.63 28.81 5.93
C PRO A 207 -4.67 28.90 7.13
N GLN A 208 -3.37 28.73 6.90
CA GLN A 208 -2.34 28.96 7.92
C GLN A 208 -1.91 30.43 7.93
N SER A 209 -1.99 31.03 9.12
CA SER A 209 -1.32 32.29 9.45
C SER A 209 0.21 32.10 9.47
N LYS A 210 0.91 33.15 9.06
CA LYS A 210 2.38 33.22 8.99
C LYS A 210 3.03 33.02 10.36
N SER A 211 4.01 32.12 10.44
CA SER A 211 5.24 32.36 11.20
C SER A 211 6.39 31.53 10.63
N GLN A 212 7.61 32.00 10.89
CA GLN A 212 8.81 31.83 10.07
C GLN A 212 9.54 30.49 10.23
N ALA A 213 10.29 30.19 9.16
CA ALA A 213 11.30 29.17 8.91
C ALA A 213 12.12 28.63 10.10
N GLN A 214 12.40 27.33 10.04
CA GLN A 214 13.77 26.79 9.97
C GLN A 214 13.74 25.35 9.42
N GLY A 215 14.62 25.06 8.45
CA GLY A 215 14.65 23.82 7.69
C GLY A 215 15.27 22.66 8.45
N SER A 216 14.90 21.44 8.08
CA SER A 216 15.67 20.24 8.35
C SER A 216 15.43 19.19 7.27
N ASP A 217 16.52 18.53 6.93
CA ASP A 217 16.74 17.66 5.78
C ASP A 217 15.94 16.35 5.81
N LYS A 218 15.62 15.88 4.60
CA LYS A 218 15.04 14.56 4.33
C LYS A 218 16.08 13.47 4.61
N GLN A 219 15.78 12.54 5.51
CA GLN A 219 16.40 11.21 5.51
C GLN A 219 15.32 10.13 5.49
N ALA A 220 15.43 9.26 4.49
CA ALA A 220 14.61 8.07 4.31
C ALA A 220 15.04 6.99 5.33
N GLN A 221 14.09 6.51 6.12
CA GLN A 221 14.31 5.40 7.05
C GLN A 221 14.41 4.07 6.29
N VAL A 222 15.57 3.43 6.36
CA VAL A 222 15.76 2.02 6.05
C VAL A 222 15.45 1.23 7.33
N VAL A 223 14.70 0.14 7.25
CA VAL A 223 14.25 -0.64 8.41
C VAL A 223 15.34 -1.64 8.81
N ALA A 224 15.76 -1.65 10.08
CA ALA A 224 16.77 -2.58 10.61
C ALA A 224 16.24 -4.02 10.68
N SER A 225 17.08 -5.02 10.34
CA SER A 225 16.68 -6.44 10.32
C SER A 225 16.89 -7.16 11.66
N GLU A 226 17.83 -6.71 12.48
CA GLU A 226 18.17 -7.31 13.79
C GLU A 226 18.54 -6.23 14.81
N TYR A 227 18.32 -6.48 16.11
CA TYR A 227 18.69 -5.59 17.20
C TYR A 227 19.47 -6.30 18.30
N VAL A 228 20.47 -5.63 18.88
CA VAL A 228 21.25 -6.10 20.04
C VAL A 228 21.32 -4.98 21.08
N VAL A 229 21.15 -5.33 22.36
CA VAL A 229 21.38 -4.43 23.50
C VAL A 229 22.74 -4.77 24.08
N ALA A 230 23.67 -3.82 24.06
CA ALA A 230 25.03 -4.03 24.55
C ALA A 230 25.64 -2.74 25.08
N THR A 231 26.58 -2.87 26.01
CA THR A 231 27.38 -1.74 26.52
C THR A 231 28.47 -1.39 25.52
N VAL A 232 28.61 -0.10 25.19
CA VAL A 232 29.67 0.38 24.28
C VAL A 232 31.02 0.31 24.97
N GLU A 233 31.93 -0.47 24.40
CA GLU A 233 33.31 -0.60 24.88
C GLU A 233 34.21 0.51 24.33
N SER A 234 34.11 0.79 23.02
CA SER A 234 34.90 1.85 22.38
C SER A 234 34.33 2.24 21.01
N VAL A 235 34.59 3.48 20.60
CA VAL A 235 34.28 4.00 19.27
C VAL A 235 35.58 4.42 18.59
N THR A 236 35.87 3.82 17.44
CA THR A 236 37.07 4.13 16.64
C THR A 236 36.69 4.79 15.33
N THR A 237 37.56 5.65 14.80
CA THR A 237 37.31 6.40 13.55
C THR A 237 38.41 6.14 12.53
N LYS A 238 38.01 5.96 11.27
CA LYS A 238 38.93 5.82 10.13
C LYS A 238 38.56 6.85 9.07
N LYS A 239 39.56 7.63 8.64
CA LYS A 239 39.42 8.61 7.55
C LYS A 239 40.22 8.14 6.34
N GLY A 240 39.68 8.38 5.15
CA GLY A 240 40.36 8.06 3.89
C GLY A 240 39.77 8.85 2.73
N SER A 241 40.43 8.79 1.57
CA SER A 241 39.96 9.43 0.34
C SER A 241 39.86 8.39 -0.77
N LYS A 242 38.72 8.33 -1.47
CA LYS A 242 38.52 7.42 -2.61
C LYS A 242 37.72 8.16 -3.69
N ASN A 243 38.21 8.15 -4.93
CA ASN A 243 37.62 8.89 -6.07
C ASN A 243 37.39 10.39 -5.79
N GLY A 244 38.33 11.06 -5.11
CA GLY A 244 38.26 12.50 -4.84
C GLY A 244 37.18 12.92 -3.84
N LYS A 245 36.55 11.96 -3.15
CA LYS A 245 35.66 12.21 -2.02
C LYS A 245 36.28 11.66 -0.74
N ASP A 246 36.40 12.52 0.25
CA ASP A 246 36.84 12.14 1.59
C ASP A 246 35.70 11.43 2.31
N TRP A 247 36.02 10.33 2.98
CA TRP A 247 35.06 9.56 3.77
C TRP A 247 35.58 9.37 5.19
N GLN A 248 34.63 9.35 6.13
CA GLN A 248 34.88 9.03 7.53
C GLN A 248 33.96 7.87 7.90
N ALA A 249 34.52 6.81 8.46
CA ALA A 249 33.78 5.68 8.97
C ALA A 249 34.06 5.54 10.47
N TRP A 250 33.00 5.26 11.22
CA TRP A 250 33.05 4.97 12.65
C TRP A 250 32.81 3.47 12.86
N THR A 251 33.51 2.89 13.82
CA THR A 251 33.31 1.50 14.25
C THR A 251 33.07 1.51 15.75
N ILE A 252 31.88 1.06 16.13
CA ILE A 252 31.41 0.93 17.51
C ILE A 252 31.62 -0.53 17.92
N ASN A 253 32.37 -0.75 19.00
CA ASN A 253 32.54 -2.07 19.61
C ASN A 253 31.60 -2.17 20.81
N ALA A 254 30.68 -3.13 20.80
CA ALA A 254 29.71 -3.34 21.87
C ALA A 254 29.41 -4.84 22.03
N GLY A 255 29.47 -5.34 23.26
CA GLY A 255 29.19 -6.75 23.58
C GLY A 255 30.13 -7.75 22.90
N GLY A 256 31.40 -7.36 22.66
CA GLY A 256 32.38 -8.18 21.94
C GLY A 256 32.23 -8.21 20.40
N GLU A 257 31.27 -7.47 19.83
CA GLU A 257 31.05 -7.40 18.38
C GLU A 257 31.25 -5.99 17.81
N LYS A 258 31.63 -5.92 16.52
CA LYS A 258 31.95 -4.67 15.81
C LYS A 258 30.82 -4.25 14.87
N TYR A 259 30.40 -3.00 15.02
CA TYR A 259 29.33 -2.38 14.22
C TYR A 259 29.86 -1.14 13.49
N GLY A 260 29.63 -1.08 12.17
CA GLY A 260 30.11 0.01 11.32
C GLY A 260 29.02 1.06 11.03
N THR A 261 29.40 2.34 10.97
CA THR A 261 28.53 3.41 10.49
C THR A 261 29.33 4.48 9.74
N PHE A 262 28.72 5.07 8.71
CA PHE A 262 29.23 6.25 8.00
C PHE A 262 28.52 7.54 8.42
N SER A 263 27.62 7.47 9.41
CA SER A 263 26.95 8.63 9.98
C SER A 263 27.56 9.03 11.31
N GLY A 264 28.04 10.28 11.39
CA GLY A 264 28.57 10.85 12.64
C GLY A 264 27.50 11.01 13.73
N SER A 265 26.21 11.09 13.37
CA SER A 265 25.12 11.18 14.36
C SER A 265 25.00 9.92 15.20
N PHE A 266 25.13 8.73 14.59
CA PHE A 266 25.07 7.45 15.30
C PHE A 266 26.30 7.22 16.18
N ALA A 267 27.46 7.69 15.76
CA ALA A 267 28.68 7.60 16.56
C ALA A 267 28.63 8.49 17.81
N ASN A 268 27.97 9.64 17.74
CA ASN A 268 27.83 10.54 18.90
C ASN A 268 26.86 10.00 19.97
N VAL A 269 25.92 9.15 19.58
CA VAL A 269 24.98 8.49 20.51
C VAL A 269 25.65 7.31 21.24
N ALA A 270 26.69 6.72 20.67
CA ALA A 270 27.44 5.63 21.28
C ALA A 270 28.57 6.16 22.19
N VAL A 271 28.24 6.54 23.43
CA VAL A 271 29.24 6.95 24.42
C VAL A 271 29.81 5.71 25.13
N ALA A 272 31.13 5.63 25.29
CA ALA A 272 31.78 4.50 25.97
C ALA A 272 31.28 4.38 27.41
N GLY A 273 30.75 3.19 27.77
CA GLY A 273 30.15 2.91 29.07
C GLY A 273 28.61 2.98 29.12
N GLU A 274 27.95 3.47 28.07
CA GLU A 274 26.47 3.47 27.99
C GLU A 274 25.93 2.17 27.37
N THR A 275 24.77 1.74 27.84
CA THR A 275 24.03 0.63 27.24
C THR A 275 23.20 1.17 26.10
N VAL A 276 23.41 0.63 24.90
CA VAL A 276 22.73 1.08 23.68
C VAL A 276 22.02 -0.10 23.02
N LYS A 277 20.85 0.18 22.44
CA LYS A 277 20.14 -0.73 21.54
C LYS A 277 20.54 -0.39 20.10
N ILE A 278 21.29 -1.29 19.48
CA ILE A 278 21.81 -1.14 18.12
C ILE A 278 20.96 -1.97 17.19
N GLY A 279 20.27 -1.31 16.26
CA GLY A 279 19.63 -1.94 15.11
C GLY A 279 20.63 -1.99 13.94
N PHE A 280 20.90 -3.18 13.41
CA PHE A 280 21.87 -3.38 12.34
C PHE A 280 21.33 -4.24 11.21
N THR A 281 22.02 -4.16 10.07
CA THR A 281 21.84 -5.07 8.94
C THR A 281 23.18 -5.75 8.62
N VAL A 282 23.14 -7.03 8.24
CA VAL A 282 24.34 -7.79 7.88
C VAL A 282 24.64 -7.57 6.40
N GLY A 283 25.60 -6.69 6.12
CA GLY A 283 26.03 -6.34 4.77
C GLY A 283 27.32 -7.06 4.34
N LYS A 284 27.77 -6.80 3.11
CA LYS A 284 29.01 -7.34 2.53
C LYS A 284 30.29 -6.97 3.31
N PHE A 285 30.23 -5.92 4.12
CA PHE A 285 31.38 -5.38 4.89
C PHE A 285 31.24 -5.58 6.42
N GLY A 286 30.27 -6.37 6.87
CA GLY A 286 29.98 -6.61 8.30
C GLY A 286 28.62 -6.07 8.74
N LYS A 287 28.43 -5.91 10.05
CA LYS A 287 27.20 -5.39 10.67
C LYS A 287 27.16 -3.86 10.54
N GLU A 288 26.23 -3.34 9.73
CA GLU A 288 26.05 -1.91 9.50
C GLU A 288 24.89 -1.35 10.34
N ILE A 289 25.14 -0.26 11.06
CA ILE A 289 24.16 0.34 11.98
C ILE A 289 23.13 1.13 11.18
N VAL A 290 21.86 0.84 11.45
CA VAL A 290 20.69 1.50 10.86
C VAL A 290 19.96 2.37 11.89
N SER A 291 19.99 1.98 13.17
CA SER A 291 19.46 2.75 14.28
C SER A 291 20.26 2.51 15.56
N ILE A 292 20.39 3.52 16.40
CA ILE A 292 20.98 3.40 17.74
C ILE A 292 20.17 4.25 18.72
N GLU A 293 19.78 3.65 19.84
CA GLU A 293 19.04 4.30 20.92
C GLU A 293 19.74 4.03 22.25
N VAL A 294 19.88 5.04 23.11
CA VAL A 294 20.40 4.87 24.47
C VAL A 294 19.32 4.18 25.31
N CYS A 295 19.69 3.15 26.06
CA CYS A 295 18.80 2.43 26.95
C CYS A 295 19.27 2.59 28.39
N ASP A 296 18.38 3.11 29.25
CA ASP A 296 18.63 3.25 30.69
C ASP A 296 18.46 1.91 31.46
N GLU A 297 18.01 0.86 30.77
CA GLU A 297 17.84 -0.47 31.36
C GLU A 297 19.05 -1.35 31.01
N ALA A 298 19.81 -1.73 32.03
CA ALA A 298 20.88 -2.71 31.91
C ALA A 298 20.33 -4.01 31.32
N PRO A 299 21.05 -4.68 30.40
CA PRO A 299 20.58 -5.95 29.86
C PRO A 299 20.42 -6.92 31.03
N ALA A 300 19.23 -7.50 31.18
CA ALA A 300 18.99 -8.56 32.15
C ALA A 300 20.04 -9.65 31.91
N SER A 301 21.00 -9.76 32.83
CA SER A 301 22.01 -10.80 32.79
C SER A 301 21.29 -12.14 32.81
N LEU A 302 21.49 -12.95 31.77
CA LEU A 302 21.07 -14.34 31.78
C LEU A 302 21.62 -14.98 33.08
N PRO A 303 20.81 -15.70 33.86
CA PRO A 303 21.30 -16.40 35.05
C PRO A 303 22.43 -17.33 34.63
N GLU A 304 23.53 -17.34 35.40
CA GLU A 304 24.70 -18.16 35.14
C GLU A 304 24.28 -19.63 34.98
N GLY A 305 24.54 -20.21 33.80
CA GLY A 305 24.21 -21.60 33.47
C GLY A 305 23.37 -21.83 32.21
N CYS A 306 22.90 -20.78 31.53
CA CYS A 306 22.14 -20.95 30.28
C CYS A 306 23.06 -21.38 29.10
N PRO A 307 22.79 -22.51 28.40
CA PRO A 307 23.60 -22.97 27.27
C PRO A 307 23.60 -21.96 26.11
N LYS A 308 24.77 -21.73 25.50
CA LYS A 308 24.97 -20.71 24.45
C LYS A 308 24.46 -21.09 23.05
N ASP A 309 23.86 -22.27 22.91
CA ASP A 309 23.32 -22.77 21.65
C ASP A 309 21.86 -23.21 21.86
N LEU A 310 20.89 -22.43 21.36
CA LEU A 310 19.91 -22.95 20.39
C LEU A 310 18.89 -21.88 19.94
N SER A 311 18.70 -21.89 18.63
CA SER A 311 17.53 -21.45 17.88
C SER A 311 16.23 -22.13 18.36
N ILE A 312 15.10 -21.43 18.12
CA ILE A 312 13.70 -21.89 18.19
C ILE A 312 13.03 -21.63 19.57
N CYS A 313 12.54 -20.41 19.76
CA CYS A 313 11.33 -20.17 20.52
C CYS A 313 10.18 -19.99 19.53
N GLY A 314 9.46 -21.08 19.26
CA GLY A 314 8.18 -21.04 18.57
C GLY A 314 7.14 -20.34 19.43
N SER A 315 6.31 -19.51 18.77
CA SER A 315 4.99 -19.01 19.19
C SER A 315 4.62 -19.16 20.67
N ALA A 316 4.65 -18.04 21.39
CA ALA A 316 3.96 -17.90 22.66
C ALA A 316 2.45 -18.12 22.45
N GLU A 317 1.93 -19.29 22.82
CA GLU A 317 0.51 -19.45 23.10
C GLU A 317 0.25 -18.87 24.50
N MET A 318 -0.62 -17.87 24.59
CA MET A 318 -1.03 -17.27 25.85
C MET A 318 -2.01 -18.23 26.54
N ASP A 319 -1.56 -18.92 27.58
CA ASP A 319 -2.48 -19.55 28.52
C ASP A 319 -3.14 -18.49 29.41
N ASN A 320 -4.38 -18.78 29.79
CA ASN A 320 -5.38 -17.89 30.41
C ASN A 320 -5.02 -17.38 31.84
N ASP A 321 -3.80 -17.65 32.32
CA ASP A 321 -3.30 -17.30 33.67
C ASP A 321 -2.08 -16.34 33.65
N MET A 322 -1.79 -15.71 32.51
CA MET A 322 -0.86 -14.55 32.43
C MET A 322 0.57 -14.83 32.95
N LYS A 323 1.08 -16.07 32.80
CA LYS A 323 2.50 -16.42 33.00
C LYS A 323 3.13 -16.85 31.68
N THR A 324 4.21 -16.16 31.28
CA THR A 324 4.97 -16.47 30.05
C THR A 324 5.79 -17.75 30.27
N VAL A 325 5.39 -18.89 29.69
CA VAL A 325 6.13 -20.14 29.83
C VAL A 325 7.15 -20.28 28.68
N CYS A 326 8.44 -20.24 29.01
CA CYS A 326 9.50 -20.58 28.07
C CYS A 326 9.69 -22.10 28.08
N THR A 327 9.64 -22.77 26.92
CA THR A 327 9.83 -24.23 26.80
C THR A 327 11.05 -24.57 25.94
N ILE A 328 11.73 -25.67 26.26
CA ILE A 328 12.81 -26.25 25.44
C ILE A 328 12.38 -27.67 25.05
N ASN A 329 12.28 -27.96 23.76
CA ASN A 329 11.81 -29.26 23.22
C ASN A 329 10.48 -29.75 23.84
N GLY A 330 9.52 -28.85 24.03
CA GLY A 330 8.21 -29.17 24.60
C GLY A 330 8.20 -29.46 26.11
N SER A 331 9.32 -29.24 26.81
CA SER A 331 9.40 -29.32 28.28
C SER A 331 9.58 -27.92 28.90
N PRO A 332 9.04 -27.64 30.10
CA PRO A 332 9.23 -26.36 30.79
C PRO A 332 10.71 -26.06 30.98
N CYS A 333 11.15 -24.85 30.62
CA CYS A 333 12.54 -24.45 30.82
C CYS A 333 12.84 -24.43 32.34
N PRO A 334 13.81 -25.22 32.82
CA PRO A 334 14.12 -25.30 34.25
C PRO A 334 14.73 -24.01 34.83
N TYR A 335 15.02 -23.03 33.97
CA TYR A 335 15.56 -21.72 34.31
C TYR A 335 14.54 -20.58 34.17
N ALA A 336 13.29 -20.86 33.78
CA ALA A 336 12.23 -19.87 33.82
C ALA A 336 11.86 -19.63 35.29
N THR A 337 12.25 -18.47 35.83
CA THR A 337 11.85 -18.05 37.17
C THR A 337 10.32 -17.97 37.28
N ALA A 338 9.77 -18.48 38.38
CA ALA A 338 8.34 -18.54 38.70
C ALA A 338 7.66 -17.17 38.84
#